data_AF-A0A5N3X1L2-F1
#
_entry.id   AF-A0A5N3X1L2-F1
#
_cell.length_a   1.000
_cell.length_b   1.000
_cell.length_c   1.000
_cell.angle_alpha   90.00
_cell.angle_beta   90.00
_cell.angle_gamma   90.00
#
_symmetry.space_group_name_H-M   'P 1'
#
loop_
_entity.id
_entity.type
_entity.pdbx_description
1 polymer ?
#
loop_
_entity_poly.entity_id
_entity_poly.type
_entity_poly.pdbx_seq_one_letter_code
_entity_poly.pdbx_strand_id
1 'polypeptide(L)'
;MTHLSLADPVRTSLLWGGSWKANKVRLREAKAEGRGSLWNIWAFGLAMAKDILAEAGLHFDELNKLRVLDPEVTQQTIELKEECKAFVDKIGQFQKIVGGLIELVDQLAKEAENEKMKAIGARNLLKSIAKQREAQQQQLQALIAEKKMQLERYRVEYEALCKVEAEQNEFIDQFIFQK
;
A
#
# COMPACT_ATOMS: atom_id res chain seq x y z
N MET A 1 28.37 18.54 -53.40
CA MET A 1 29.81 18.75 -53.12
C MET A 1 30.29 17.57 -52.31
N THR A 2 31.37 16.92 -52.76
CA THR A 2 31.96 15.72 -52.14
C THR A 2 33.41 15.98 -51.78
N HIS A 3 33.74 15.86 -50.50
CA HIS A 3 35.08 15.54 -49.98
C HIS A 3 34.82 14.72 -48.70
N LEU A 4 35.30 13.47 -48.57
CA LEU A 4 36.70 13.05 -48.40
C LEU A 4 37.33 13.77 -47.19
N SER A 5 37.63 13.12 -46.07
CA SER A 5 38.43 11.88 -45.88
C SER A 5 39.88 12.05 -46.33
N LEU A 6 40.71 12.46 -45.37
CA LEU A 6 42.18 12.38 -45.27
C LEU A 6 42.42 12.52 -43.74
N ALA A 7 43.07 11.64 -42.97
CA ALA A 7 44.25 10.79 -43.14
C ALA A 7 45.60 11.52 -42.84
N ASP A 8 46.02 11.38 -41.57
CA ASP A 8 47.42 11.10 -41.14
C ASP A 8 48.50 12.18 -41.39
N PRO A 9 49.80 11.99 -41.00
CA PRO A 9 50.43 10.90 -40.22
C PRO A 9 51.37 11.32 -39.05
N VAL A 10 51.80 10.33 -38.23
CA VAL A 10 53.17 10.11 -37.66
C VAL A 10 53.90 11.35 -37.07
N ARG A 11 54.29 11.46 -35.79
CA ARG A 11 54.81 10.50 -34.76
C ARG A 11 54.73 11.23 -33.38
N THR A 12 54.97 10.70 -32.17
CA THR A 12 55.55 9.46 -31.59
C THR A 12 54.77 9.20 -30.25
N SER A 13 55.08 8.35 -29.25
CA SER A 13 56.22 7.49 -28.88
C SER A 13 55.82 6.31 -27.98
N LEU A 14 56.74 5.33 -27.91
CA LEU A 14 57.05 4.38 -26.83
C LEU A 14 56.21 4.51 -25.53
N LEU A 15 55.31 3.58 -25.17
CA LEU A 15 55.52 2.22 -24.62
C LEU A 15 55.24 2.16 -23.09
N TRP A 16 54.34 1.25 -22.71
CA TRP A 16 54.08 0.71 -21.35
C TRP A 16 53.45 1.68 -20.31
N GLY A 17 52.67 1.18 -19.34
CA GLY A 17 52.28 -0.21 -19.09
C GLY A 17 51.13 -0.35 -18.07
N GLY A 18 50.63 -1.58 -17.91
CA GLY A 18 49.55 -1.90 -16.95
C GLY A 18 50.05 -2.43 -15.61
N SER A 19 49.15 -3.12 -14.89
CA SER A 19 49.35 -3.78 -13.58
C SER A 19 49.27 -2.90 -12.32
N TRP A 20 48.04 -2.56 -11.92
CA TRP A 20 47.71 -2.08 -10.57
C TRP A 20 47.53 -3.21 -9.51
N LYS A 21 47.96 -4.44 -9.81
CA LYS A 21 48.03 -5.56 -8.82
C LYS A 21 49.43 -5.82 -8.26
N ALA A 22 50.42 -5.00 -8.59
CA ALA A 22 51.83 -5.21 -8.22
C ALA A 22 52.32 -4.36 -7.01
N ASN A 23 51.42 -3.83 -6.16
CA ASN A 23 51.78 -2.82 -5.15
C ASN A 23 51.38 -3.14 -3.68
N LYS A 24 51.52 -4.40 -3.24
CA LYS A 24 51.61 -4.74 -1.79
C LYS A 24 52.89 -5.53 -1.41
N VAL A 25 53.86 -5.59 -2.34
CA VAL A 25 55.17 -6.29 -2.15
C VAL A 25 56.36 -5.32 -2.16
N ARG A 26 56.27 -4.20 -2.90
CA ARG A 26 57.39 -3.30 -3.24
C ARG A 26 58.04 -2.54 -2.06
N LEU A 27 57.50 -2.63 -0.84
CA LEU A 27 58.19 -2.14 0.37
C LEU A 27 59.16 -3.16 1.01
N ARG A 28 59.30 -4.37 0.46
CA ARG A 28 60.34 -5.34 0.88
C ARG A 28 61.63 -5.29 0.06
N GLU A 29 61.66 -4.55 -1.07
CA GLU A 29 62.77 -4.55 -2.02
C GLU A 29 63.73 -3.34 -1.86
N ALA A 30 63.64 -2.62 -0.74
CA ALA A 30 64.52 -1.50 -0.43
C ALA A 30 65.90 -1.97 0.09
N LYS A 31 66.83 -2.22 -0.85
CA LYS A 31 68.29 -2.32 -0.62
C LYS A 31 68.77 -3.56 0.17
N ALA A 32 68.65 -4.72 -0.47
CA ALA A 32 69.20 -6.01 -0.03
C ALA A 32 70.53 -6.42 -0.74
N GLU A 33 71.05 -5.62 -1.67
CA GLU A 33 72.37 -5.86 -2.25
C GLU A 33 73.47 -5.67 -1.18
N GLY A 34 74.34 -6.67 -1.01
CA GLY A 34 75.49 -6.61 -0.11
C GLY A 34 75.28 -7.09 1.33
N ARG A 35 74.17 -7.77 1.68
CA ARG A 35 73.97 -8.38 3.01
C ARG A 35 73.54 -9.85 2.94
N GLY A 36 74.51 -10.73 2.65
CA GLY A 36 74.33 -12.18 2.76
C GLY A 36 74.15 -12.66 4.22
N SER A 37 73.70 -13.90 4.36
CA SER A 37 73.48 -14.68 5.62
C SER A 37 72.75 -13.95 6.76
N LEU A 38 73.38 -12.96 7.40
CA LEU A 38 72.84 -12.18 8.51
C LEU A 38 71.47 -11.55 8.23
N TRP A 39 71.20 -11.10 7.00
CA TRP A 39 69.88 -10.55 6.65
C TRP A 39 68.79 -11.63 6.60
N ASN A 40 69.14 -12.83 6.13
CA ASN A 40 68.24 -14.00 6.16
C ASN A 40 68.04 -14.49 7.60
N ILE A 41 69.09 -14.52 8.43
CA ILE A 41 69.02 -14.89 9.85
C ILE A 41 68.14 -13.89 10.61
N TRP A 42 68.28 -12.58 10.35
CA TRP A 42 67.45 -11.56 10.99
C TRP A 42 65.99 -11.60 10.49
N ALA A 43 65.75 -11.80 9.19
CA ALA A 43 64.41 -11.97 8.64
C ALA A 43 63.72 -13.25 9.14
N PHE A 44 64.46 -14.35 9.28
CA PHE A 44 63.97 -15.61 9.84
C PHE A 44 63.71 -15.49 11.35
N GLY A 45 64.59 -14.80 12.09
CA GLY A 45 64.38 -14.45 13.49
C GLY A 45 63.16 -13.53 13.69
N LEU A 46 62.91 -12.61 12.77
CA LEU A 46 61.72 -11.73 12.78
C LEU A 46 60.43 -12.48 12.39
N ALA A 47 60.52 -13.51 11.55
CA ALA A 47 59.41 -14.43 11.28
C ALA A 47 59.10 -15.27 12.53
N MET A 48 60.10 -16.02 13.03
CA MET A 48 59.98 -16.82 14.26
C MET A 48 59.49 -15.99 15.46
N ALA A 49 59.96 -14.75 15.63
CA ALA A 49 59.49 -13.86 16.69
C ALA A 49 58.03 -13.39 16.50
N LYS A 50 57.49 -13.38 15.28
CA LYS A 50 56.06 -13.16 15.02
C LYS A 50 55.25 -14.44 15.23
N ASP A 51 55.78 -15.59 14.82
CA ASP A 51 55.12 -16.89 14.96
C ASP A 51 54.98 -17.26 16.46
N ILE A 52 56.03 -17.07 17.26
CA ILE A 52 56.02 -17.21 18.73
C ILE A 52 55.06 -16.20 19.39
N LEU A 53 54.93 -14.99 18.85
CA LEU A 53 53.97 -14.01 19.38
C LEU A 53 52.52 -14.43 19.08
N ALA A 54 52.24 -14.92 17.86
CA ALA A 54 50.94 -15.44 17.48
C ALA A 54 50.57 -16.70 18.30
N GLU A 55 51.52 -17.58 18.56
CA GLU A 55 51.36 -18.74 19.45
C GLU A 55 51.07 -18.32 20.91
N ALA A 56 51.58 -17.16 21.34
CA ALA A 56 51.25 -16.51 22.61
C ALA A 56 49.95 -15.66 22.57
N GLY A 57 49.19 -15.65 21.47
CA GLY A 57 47.95 -14.87 21.31
C GLY A 57 48.17 -13.36 21.15
N LEU A 58 49.34 -12.95 20.65
CA LEU A 58 49.78 -11.56 20.57
C LEU A 58 50.11 -11.16 19.12
N HIS A 59 49.32 -10.25 18.57
CA HIS A 59 49.36 -9.82 17.17
C HIS A 59 49.94 -8.40 17.05
N PHE A 60 50.59 -8.11 15.92
CA PHE A 60 51.02 -6.75 15.59
C PHE A 60 50.02 -6.08 14.64
N ASP A 61 49.53 -4.93 15.07
CA ASP A 61 48.67 -4.01 14.31
C ASP A 61 49.42 -3.25 13.20
N GLU A 62 48.71 -2.62 12.26
CA GLU A 62 49.32 -1.83 11.16
C GLU A 62 50.21 -0.68 11.65
N LEU A 63 49.97 -0.20 12.87
CA LEU A 63 50.79 0.82 13.56
C LEU A 63 51.94 0.23 14.41
N ASN A 64 52.33 -1.03 14.16
CA ASN A 64 53.32 -1.81 14.95
C ASN A 64 53.00 -1.89 16.46
N LYS A 65 51.72 -1.77 16.84
CA LYS A 65 51.27 -1.90 18.22
C LYS A 65 50.93 -3.35 18.53
N LEU A 66 51.36 -3.80 19.71
CA LEU A 66 51.14 -5.14 20.23
C LEU A 66 49.69 -5.25 20.77
N ARG A 67 48.91 -6.21 20.29
CA ARG A 67 47.49 -6.43 20.63
C ARG A 67 47.23 -7.90 20.98
N VAL A 68 46.22 -8.18 21.81
CA VAL A 68 45.81 -9.55 22.23
C VAL A 68 44.73 -10.16 21.31
N LEU A 69 44.42 -9.47 20.22
CA LEU A 69 43.45 -9.88 19.21
C LEU A 69 44.02 -9.55 17.84
N ASP A 70 43.78 -10.42 16.86
CA ASP A 70 44.17 -10.17 15.48
C ASP A 70 43.48 -8.90 14.94
N PRO A 71 44.21 -7.98 14.27
CA PRO A 71 43.60 -6.78 13.69
C PRO A 71 42.52 -7.11 12.66
N GLU A 72 42.62 -8.20 11.88
CA GLU A 72 41.61 -8.59 10.89
C GLU A 72 40.33 -9.09 11.56
N VAL A 73 40.44 -9.93 12.59
CA VAL A 73 39.29 -10.36 13.42
C VAL A 73 38.66 -9.18 14.16
N THR A 74 39.47 -8.22 14.62
CA THR A 74 39.00 -6.99 15.26
C THR A 74 38.20 -6.13 14.29
N GLN A 75 38.70 -5.95 13.06
CA GLN A 75 38.04 -5.22 11.98
C GLN A 75 36.69 -5.87 11.61
N GLN A 76 36.67 -7.18 11.36
CA GLN A 76 35.44 -7.93 11.05
C GLN A 76 34.42 -7.87 12.20
N THR A 77 34.88 -7.90 13.45
CA THR A 77 34.00 -7.76 14.63
C THR A 77 33.39 -6.36 14.76
N ILE A 78 34.09 -5.31 14.31
CA ILE A 78 33.56 -3.95 14.24
C ILE A 78 32.54 -3.84 13.10
N GLU A 79 32.87 -4.32 11.91
CA GLU A 79 31.98 -4.29 10.74
C GLU A 79 30.66 -5.04 11.03
N LEU A 80 30.73 -6.27 11.54
CA LEU A 80 29.56 -7.04 11.97
C LEU A 80 28.73 -6.31 13.04
N LYS A 81 29.38 -5.59 13.95
CA LYS A 81 28.69 -4.79 14.98
C LYS A 81 27.97 -3.58 14.39
N GLU A 82 28.44 -3.01 13.29
CA GLU A 82 27.76 -1.90 12.61
C GLU A 82 26.65 -2.40 11.69
N GLU A 83 26.83 -3.54 11.02
CA GLU A 83 25.74 -4.23 10.30
C GLU A 83 24.60 -4.63 11.24
N CYS A 84 24.92 -5.19 12.42
CA CYS A 84 23.92 -5.51 13.45
C CYS A 84 23.13 -4.28 13.92
N LYS A 85 23.78 -3.11 14.12
CA LYS A 85 23.06 -1.86 14.42
C LYS A 85 22.11 -1.49 13.28
N ALA A 86 22.63 -1.42 12.05
CA ALA A 86 21.86 -1.03 10.87
C ALA A 86 20.69 -2.00 10.59
N PHE A 87 20.82 -3.27 10.98
CA PHE A 87 19.75 -4.26 10.92
C PHE A 87 18.67 -4.01 12.00
N VAL A 88 19.07 -3.72 13.24
CA VAL A 88 18.14 -3.32 14.32
C VAL A 88 17.40 -2.02 13.97
N ASP A 89 18.08 -1.03 13.41
CA ASP A 89 17.46 0.23 12.97
C ASP A 89 16.42 0.00 11.85
N LYS A 90 16.72 -0.87 10.87
CA LYS A 90 15.78 -1.28 9.82
C LYS A 90 14.57 -2.02 10.40
N ILE A 91 14.77 -2.90 11.39
CA ILE A 91 13.66 -3.57 12.10
C ILE A 91 12.80 -2.54 12.86
N GLY A 92 13.42 -1.57 13.53
CA GLY A 92 12.70 -0.50 14.23
C GLY A 92 11.90 0.42 13.28
N GLN A 93 12.38 0.62 12.04
CA GLN A 93 11.61 1.30 10.99
C GLN A 93 10.45 0.42 10.49
N PHE A 94 10.69 -0.86 10.21
CA PHE A 94 9.67 -1.81 9.77
C PHE A 94 8.53 -1.96 10.80
N GLN A 95 8.86 -2.07 12.09
CA GLN A 95 7.89 -2.13 13.18
C GLN A 95 7.00 -0.88 13.25
N LYS A 96 7.56 0.32 13.02
CA LYS A 96 6.78 1.57 12.93
C LYS A 96 5.83 1.59 11.73
N ILE A 97 6.29 1.12 10.56
CA ILE A 97 5.47 1.01 9.34
C ILE A 97 4.32 0.01 9.54
N VAL A 98 4.60 -1.16 10.14
CA VAL A 98 3.57 -2.17 10.44
C VAL A 98 2.59 -1.67 11.50
N GLY A 99 3.05 -0.97 12.54
CA GLY A 99 2.17 -0.34 13.54
C GLY A 99 1.20 0.66 12.92
N GLY A 100 1.72 1.61 12.12
CA GLY A 100 0.89 2.58 11.41
C GLY A 100 -0.06 1.93 10.38
N LEU A 101 0.35 0.83 9.74
CA LEU A 101 -0.53 0.07 8.84
C LEU A 101 -1.67 -0.61 9.60
N ILE A 102 -1.40 -1.17 10.79
CA ILE A 102 -2.44 -1.74 11.65
C ILE A 102 -3.42 -0.65 12.06
N GLU A 103 -2.94 0.51 12.52
CA GLU A 103 -3.80 1.65 12.89
C GLU A 103 -4.70 2.14 11.73
N LEU A 104 -4.16 2.21 10.51
CA LEU A 104 -4.93 2.58 9.31
C LEU A 104 -5.97 1.53 8.91
N VAL A 105 -5.64 0.23 9.01
CA VAL A 105 -6.59 -0.85 8.76
C VAL A 105 -7.70 -0.86 9.81
N ASP A 106 -7.36 -0.60 11.07
CA ASP A 106 -8.31 -0.47 12.18
C ASP A 106 -9.27 0.71 12.00
N GLN A 107 -8.78 1.84 11.49
CA GLN A 107 -9.60 3.02 11.14
C GLN A 107 -10.53 2.70 9.97
N LEU A 108 -9.99 2.14 8.88
CA LEU A 108 -10.76 1.76 7.69
C LEU A 108 -11.85 0.72 8.02
N ALA A 109 -11.59 -0.22 8.92
CA ALA A 109 -12.58 -1.20 9.38
C ALA A 109 -13.73 -0.53 10.16
N LYS A 110 -13.43 0.46 11.02
CA LYS A 110 -14.44 1.24 11.76
C LYS A 110 -15.29 2.10 10.83
N GLU A 111 -14.68 2.71 9.81
CA GLU A 111 -15.39 3.47 8.78
C GLU A 111 -16.29 2.58 7.90
N ALA A 112 -15.79 1.42 7.47
CA ALA A 112 -16.56 0.46 6.69
C ALA A 112 -17.80 -0.06 7.44
N GLU A 113 -17.67 -0.40 8.73
CA GLU A 113 -18.82 -0.79 9.56
C GLU A 113 -19.80 0.38 9.79
N ASN A 114 -19.32 1.62 9.91
CA ASN A 114 -20.17 2.82 10.02
C ASN A 114 -21.02 3.04 8.74
N GLU A 115 -20.40 3.00 7.56
CA GLU A 115 -21.13 3.14 6.28
C GLU A 115 -22.07 1.96 6.02
N LYS A 116 -21.67 0.73 6.37
CA LYS A 116 -22.55 -0.46 6.36
C LYS A 116 -23.78 -0.25 7.24
N MET A 117 -23.62 0.29 8.45
CA MET A 117 -24.75 0.59 9.35
C MET A 117 -25.67 1.69 8.80
N LYS A 118 -25.11 2.75 8.21
CA LYS A 118 -25.89 3.79 7.50
C LYS A 118 -26.68 3.19 6.33
N ALA A 119 -26.05 2.33 5.52
CA ALA A 119 -26.69 1.67 4.37
C ALA A 119 -27.83 0.73 4.80
N ILE A 120 -27.65 -0.01 5.91
CA ILE A 120 -28.71 -0.83 6.53
C ILE A 120 -29.87 0.06 7.01
N GLY A 121 -29.57 1.18 7.66
CA GLY A 121 -30.57 2.17 8.10
C GLY A 121 -31.40 2.72 6.92
N ALA A 122 -30.73 3.20 5.87
CA ALA A 122 -31.37 3.69 4.65
C ALA A 122 -32.23 2.61 3.96
N ARG A 123 -31.73 1.38 3.86
CA ARG A 123 -32.49 0.24 3.31
C ARG A 123 -33.74 -0.06 4.12
N ASN A 124 -33.67 0.00 5.45
CA ASN A 124 -34.81 -0.22 6.33
C ASN A 124 -35.86 0.91 6.20
N LEU A 125 -35.42 2.16 6.06
CA LEU A 125 -36.30 3.31 5.81
C LEU A 125 -37.00 3.21 4.43
N LEU A 126 -36.28 2.81 3.38
CA LEU A 126 -36.90 2.58 2.06
C LEU A 126 -37.93 1.43 2.13
N LYS A 127 -37.66 0.38 2.91
CA LYS A 127 -38.58 -0.75 3.11
C LYS A 127 -39.84 -0.37 3.92
N SER A 128 -39.75 0.54 4.89
CA SER A 128 -40.93 1.04 5.60
C SER A 128 -41.75 2.01 4.74
N ILE A 129 -41.10 2.90 3.98
CA ILE A 129 -41.77 3.80 3.02
C ILE A 129 -42.51 3.00 1.94
N ALA A 130 -41.92 1.92 1.41
CA ALA A 130 -42.59 1.04 0.44
C ALA A 130 -43.89 0.46 1.03
N LYS A 131 -43.83 -0.15 2.22
CA LYS A 131 -45.02 -0.67 2.92
C LYS A 131 -46.06 0.41 3.23
N GLN A 132 -45.63 1.62 3.59
CA GLN A 132 -46.54 2.74 3.84
C GLN A 132 -47.27 3.16 2.57
N ARG A 133 -46.58 3.20 1.42
CA ARG A 133 -47.20 3.48 0.11
C ARG A 133 -48.19 2.40 -0.30
N GLU A 134 -47.86 1.13 -0.12
CA GLU A 134 -48.77 0.00 -0.37
C GLU A 134 -50.05 0.11 0.47
N ALA A 135 -49.92 0.37 1.78
CA ALA A 135 -51.06 0.56 2.68
C ALA A 135 -51.91 1.78 2.32
N GLN A 136 -51.28 2.92 2.00
CA GLN A 136 -51.97 4.12 1.54
C GLN A 136 -52.71 3.89 0.21
N GLN A 137 -52.10 3.15 -0.73
CA GLN A 137 -52.74 2.80 -2.00
C GLN A 137 -53.96 1.90 -1.79
N GLN A 138 -53.88 0.91 -0.88
CA GLN A 138 -55.03 0.06 -0.52
C GLN A 138 -56.16 0.88 0.13
N GLN A 139 -55.83 1.79 1.05
CA GLN A 139 -56.81 2.70 1.67
C GLN A 139 -57.51 3.60 0.63
N LEU A 140 -56.75 4.18 -0.31
CA LEU A 140 -57.31 4.99 -1.39
C LEU A 140 -58.19 4.16 -2.33
N GLN A 141 -57.78 2.93 -2.67
CA GLN A 141 -58.59 2.02 -3.50
C GLN A 141 -59.91 1.65 -2.81
N ALA A 142 -59.90 1.37 -1.50
CA ALA A 142 -61.11 1.09 -0.73
C ALA A 142 -62.06 2.31 -0.70
N LEU A 143 -61.53 3.52 -0.47
CA LEU A 143 -62.32 4.75 -0.47
C LEU A 143 -62.90 5.07 -1.86
N ILE A 144 -62.14 4.83 -2.95
CA ILE A 144 -62.64 4.95 -4.32
C ILE A 144 -63.78 3.94 -4.58
N ALA A 145 -63.69 2.71 -4.08
CA ALA A 145 -64.76 1.72 -4.21
C ALA A 145 -66.02 2.13 -3.42
N GLU A 146 -65.86 2.64 -2.19
CA GLU A 146 -66.96 3.18 -1.37
C GLU A 146 -67.67 4.34 -2.10
N LYS A 147 -66.92 5.29 -2.67
CA LYS A 147 -67.51 6.44 -3.39
C LYS A 147 -68.18 6.05 -4.71
N LYS A 148 -67.66 5.04 -5.43
CA LYS A 148 -68.36 4.47 -6.59
C LYS A 148 -69.68 3.81 -6.19
N MET A 149 -69.69 3.02 -5.11
CA MET A 149 -70.91 2.38 -4.60
C MET A 149 -71.96 3.43 -4.16
N GLN A 150 -71.53 4.52 -3.52
CA GLN A 150 -72.41 5.64 -3.17
C GLN A 150 -72.99 6.32 -4.42
N LEU A 151 -72.16 6.56 -5.45
CA LEU A 151 -72.59 7.17 -6.72
C LEU A 151 -73.66 6.32 -7.42
N GLU A 152 -73.43 5.02 -7.62
CA GLU A 152 -74.42 4.15 -8.27
C GLU A 152 -75.73 4.03 -7.44
N ARG A 153 -75.66 4.10 -6.10
CA ARG A 153 -76.87 4.16 -5.26
C ARG A 153 -77.67 5.45 -5.51
N TYR A 154 -77.02 6.62 -5.49
CA TYR A 154 -77.65 7.90 -5.80
C TYR A 154 -78.20 7.95 -7.23
N ARG A 155 -77.53 7.28 -8.18
CA ARG A 155 -78.01 7.15 -9.56
C ARG A 155 -79.31 6.35 -9.63
N VAL A 156 -79.39 5.20 -8.97
CA VAL A 156 -80.62 4.38 -8.94
C VAL A 156 -81.75 5.12 -8.20
N GLU A 157 -81.45 5.84 -7.13
CA GLU A 157 -82.40 6.73 -6.43
C GLU A 157 -82.94 7.81 -7.38
N TYR A 158 -82.08 8.46 -8.18
CA TYR A 158 -82.47 9.47 -9.17
C TYR A 158 -83.28 8.88 -10.33
N GLU A 159 -82.85 7.75 -10.92
CA GLU A 159 -83.57 7.05 -12.00
C GLU A 159 -84.95 6.50 -11.54
N ALA A 160 -85.16 6.32 -10.23
CA ALA A 160 -86.47 6.00 -9.65
C ALA A 160 -87.33 7.26 -9.47
N LEU A 161 -86.75 8.36 -8.96
CA LEU A 161 -87.48 9.62 -8.77
C LEU A 161 -87.99 10.20 -10.10
N CYS A 162 -87.20 10.17 -11.18
CA CYS A 162 -87.65 10.65 -12.49
C CYS A 162 -88.80 9.83 -13.11
N LYS A 163 -88.98 8.56 -12.70
CA LYS A 163 -90.15 7.76 -13.10
C LYS A 163 -91.41 8.22 -12.36
N VAL A 164 -91.29 8.40 -11.05
CA VAL A 164 -92.39 8.93 -10.21
C VAL A 164 -92.79 10.35 -10.65
N GLU A 165 -91.83 11.18 -11.07
CA GLU A 165 -92.09 12.49 -11.66
C GLU A 165 -92.86 12.38 -12.99
N ALA A 166 -92.45 11.47 -13.89
CA ALA A 166 -93.18 11.22 -15.14
C ALA A 166 -94.61 10.70 -14.90
N GLU A 167 -94.77 9.72 -14.01
CA GLU A 167 -96.08 9.17 -13.60
C GLU A 167 -97.00 10.26 -13.01
N GLN A 168 -96.45 11.20 -12.22
CA GLN A 168 -97.20 12.33 -11.68
C GLN A 168 -97.60 13.34 -12.77
N ASN A 169 -96.71 13.65 -13.71
CA ASN A 169 -97.02 14.54 -14.83
C ASN A 169 -98.09 13.93 -15.77
N GLU A 170 -97.98 12.64 -16.10
CA GLU A 170 -99.01 11.93 -16.89
C GLU A 170 -100.37 11.92 -16.18
N PHE A 171 -100.40 11.79 -14.85
CA PHE A 171 -101.64 11.89 -14.06
C PHE A 171 -102.22 13.32 -14.08
N ILE A 172 -101.37 14.35 -13.98
CA ILE A 172 -101.80 15.76 -14.05
C ILE A 172 -102.40 16.06 -15.43
N ASP A 173 -101.74 15.67 -16.52
CA ASP A 173 -102.24 15.87 -17.88
C ASP A 173 -103.60 15.17 -18.09
N GLN A 174 -103.73 13.90 -17.66
CA GLN A 174 -105.00 13.17 -17.70
C GLN A 174 -106.11 13.89 -16.91
N PHE A 175 -105.78 14.48 -15.76
CA PHE A 175 -106.75 15.21 -14.93
C PHE A 175 -107.14 16.57 -15.53
N ILE A 176 -106.25 17.21 -16.29
CA ILE A 176 -106.51 18.45 -17.03
C ILE A 176 -107.43 18.19 -18.24
N PHE A 177 -107.19 17.12 -19.00
CA PHE A 177 -107.99 16.77 -20.19
C PHE A 177 -109.34 16.09 -19.90
N GLN A 178 -109.72 15.90 -18.63
CA GLN A 178 -111.01 15.34 -18.20
C GLN A 178 -112.04 16.41 -17.75
N LYS A 179 -111.86 17.68 -18.15
CA LYS A 179 -112.78 18.80 -17.90
C LYS A 179 -113.10 19.60 -19.15
#